data_AF-A0A533RA39-F1
#
_entry.id   AF-A0A533RA39-F1
#
_cell.length_a   1.000
_cell.length_b   1.000
_cell.length_c   1.000
_cell.angle_alpha   90.00
_cell.angle_beta   90.00
_cell.angle_gamma   90.00
#
_symmetry.space_group_name_H-M   'P 1'
#
loop_
_entity.id
_entity.type
_entity.pdbx_description
1 polymer ?
#
loop_
_entity_poly.entity_id
_entity_poly.type
_entity_poly.pdbx_seq_one_letter_code
_entity_poly.pdbx_strand_id
1 'polypeptide(L)'
;MSRMIALIATLLFVSSGLALAVGPGKTIEFKGSPMGTVKFDGEVHKKAAAGCKDCHTDGMFPKMKQGTVKITMEQIYAGKLCGTCHNGKKAFEAKANCQRCHLPAKK
;
A
#
# COMPACT_ATOMS: atom_id res chain seq x y z
N MET A 1 -37.71 -16.42 32.79
CA MET A 1 -36.68 -17.45 33.03
C MET A 1 -36.28 -18.02 31.68
N SER A 2 -35.03 -17.79 31.27
CA SER A 2 -34.22 -18.57 30.32
C SER A 2 -34.96 -19.15 29.10
N ARG A 3 -34.81 -18.56 27.90
CA ARG A 3 -34.73 -19.24 26.57
C ARG A 3 -34.64 -18.31 25.35
N MET A 4 -34.76 -16.98 25.48
CA MET A 4 -34.75 -16.06 24.32
C MET A 4 -33.49 -15.18 24.16
N ILE A 5 -32.41 -15.43 24.91
CA ILE A 5 -31.18 -14.61 24.84
C ILE A 5 -30.08 -15.28 23.98
N ALA A 6 -30.27 -16.52 23.50
CA ALA A 6 -29.18 -17.31 22.92
C ALA A 6 -29.08 -17.31 21.37
N LEU A 7 -29.61 -16.29 20.67
CA LEU A 7 -29.54 -16.25 19.19
C LEU A 7 -29.04 -14.93 18.58
N ILE A 8 -28.57 -13.96 19.38
CA ILE A 8 -28.00 -12.69 18.86
C ILE A 8 -26.51 -12.56 19.23
N ALA A 9 -25.79 -13.69 19.35
CA ALA A 9 -24.37 -13.72 19.67
C ALA A 9 -23.47 -14.21 18.51
N THR A 10 -24.00 -14.27 17.28
CA THR A 10 -23.27 -14.85 16.13
C THR A 10 -23.12 -13.92 14.92
N LEU A 11 -23.48 -12.63 15.02
CA LEU A 11 -23.30 -11.67 13.90
C LEU A 11 -22.31 -10.52 14.16
N LEU A 12 -21.39 -10.70 15.09
CA LEU A 12 -20.19 -9.87 15.20
C LEU A 12 -18.94 -10.74 15.07
N PHE A 13 -18.90 -11.57 14.02
CA PHE A 13 -17.61 -11.87 13.40
C PHE A 13 -17.15 -10.58 12.75
N VAL A 14 -16.54 -9.73 13.58
CA VAL A 14 -15.76 -8.57 13.17
C VAL A 14 -14.87 -9.08 12.05
N SER A 15 -15.19 -8.65 10.83
CA SER A 15 -14.38 -8.78 9.64
C SER A 15 -13.09 -7.99 9.89
N SER A 16 -12.24 -8.61 10.70
CA SER A 16 -10.86 -8.25 10.91
C SER A 16 -10.23 -8.49 9.56
N GLY A 17 -10.28 -7.46 8.70
CA GLY A 17 -9.67 -7.49 7.38
C GLY A 17 -8.27 -8.04 7.57
N LEU A 18 -8.04 -9.24 7.04
CA LEU A 18 -6.78 -9.96 7.16
C LEU A 18 -5.70 -8.99 6.68
N ALA A 19 -4.89 -8.49 7.62
CA ALA A 19 -3.76 -7.63 7.32
C ALA A 19 -2.66 -8.49 6.69
N LEU A 20 -2.88 -8.92 5.45
CA LEU A 20 -1.89 -9.63 4.66
C LEU A 20 -0.92 -8.58 4.12
N ALA A 21 0.34 -8.69 4.52
CA ALA A 21 1.42 -7.91 3.92
C ALA A 21 1.48 -8.19 2.40
N VAL A 22 1.86 -7.18 1.62
CA VAL A 22 1.96 -7.30 0.16
C VAL A 22 3.29 -7.96 -0.21
N GLY A 23 3.36 -9.27 0.04
CA GLY A 23 4.54 -10.09 -0.25
C GLY A 23 4.65 -10.52 -1.72
N PRO A 24 5.63 -11.40 -2.02
CA PRO A 24 5.77 -12.09 -3.31
C PRO A 24 4.45 -12.58 -3.90
N GLY A 25 4.22 -12.31 -5.19
CA GLY A 25 3.00 -12.68 -5.92
C GLY A 25 1.72 -11.93 -5.53
N LYS A 26 1.80 -10.90 -4.67
CA LYS A 26 0.66 -10.04 -4.30
C LYS A 26 0.83 -8.63 -4.85
N THR A 27 -0.28 -8.01 -5.18
CA THR A 27 -0.34 -6.61 -5.61
C THR A 27 -1.40 -5.87 -4.81
N ILE A 28 -1.23 -4.56 -4.67
CA ILE A 28 -2.26 -3.66 -4.14
C ILE A 28 -2.43 -2.45 -5.06
N GLU A 29 -3.59 -1.83 -4.94
CA GLU A 29 -3.97 -0.67 -5.74
C GLU A 29 -4.23 0.55 -4.87
N PHE A 30 -3.63 1.67 -5.24
CA PHE A 30 -3.95 2.99 -4.70
C PHE A 30 -4.84 3.73 -5.70
N LYS A 31 -6.07 4.04 -5.27
CA LYS A 31 -7.05 4.80 -6.04
C LYS A 31 -7.02 6.28 -5.62
N GLY A 32 -7.60 7.15 -6.45
CA GLY A 32 -7.73 8.58 -6.15
C GLY A 32 -6.61 9.47 -6.70
N SER A 33 -5.67 8.91 -7.47
CA SER A 33 -4.74 9.73 -8.25
C SER A 33 -5.46 10.27 -9.51
N PRO A 34 -5.29 11.55 -9.89
CA PRO A 34 -5.84 12.10 -11.12
C PRO A 34 -5.33 11.40 -12.38
N MET A 35 -4.18 10.74 -12.31
CA MET A 35 -3.57 9.99 -13.41
C MET A 35 -4.04 8.53 -13.52
N GLY A 36 -5.00 8.12 -12.69
CA GLY A 36 -5.49 6.74 -12.61
C GLY A 36 -4.93 5.97 -11.43
N THR A 37 -5.25 4.67 -11.38
CA THR A 37 -4.88 3.75 -10.30
C THR A 37 -3.37 3.49 -10.31
N VAL A 38 -2.76 3.53 -9.13
CA VAL A 38 -1.36 3.10 -8.96
C VAL A 38 -1.33 1.67 -8.48
N LYS A 39 -0.59 0.80 -9.18
CA LYS A 39 -0.38 -0.59 -8.76
C LYS A 39 0.98 -0.73 -8.08
N PHE A 40 1.00 -1.27 -6.87
CA PHE A 40 2.21 -1.70 -6.19
C PHE A 40 2.31 -3.23 -6.27
N ASP A 41 3.51 -3.71 -6.62
CA ASP A 41 3.79 -5.12 -6.81
C ASP A 41 4.79 -5.63 -5.76
N GLY A 42 4.34 -6.52 -4.88
CA GLY A 42 5.15 -7.06 -3.79
C GLY A 42 6.29 -7.96 -4.26
N GLU A 43 6.14 -8.64 -5.40
CA GLU A 43 7.20 -9.48 -5.98
C GLU A 43 8.37 -8.62 -6.45
N VAL A 44 8.07 -7.56 -7.20
CA VAL A 44 9.09 -6.62 -7.72
C VAL A 44 9.81 -5.94 -6.58
N HIS A 45 9.09 -5.46 -5.57
CA HIS A 45 9.69 -4.74 -4.45
C HIS A 45 10.46 -5.65 -3.50
N LYS A 46 10.03 -6.90 -3.29
CA LYS A 46 10.80 -7.89 -2.51
C LYS A 46 12.14 -8.23 -3.16
N LYS A 47 12.24 -8.19 -4.49
CA LYS A 47 13.53 -8.39 -5.20
C LYS A 47 14.46 -7.18 -5.09
N ALA A 48 13.91 -5.99 -4.86
CA ALA A 48 14.66 -4.74 -4.79
C ALA A 48 14.98 -4.27 -3.35
N ALA A 49 14.32 -4.83 -2.34
CA ALA A 49 14.54 -4.55 -0.92
C ALA A 49 15.10 -5.79 -0.20
N ALA A 50 15.90 -5.58 0.85
CA ALA A 50 16.49 -6.65 1.63
C ALA A 50 15.48 -7.29 2.61
N GLY A 51 14.51 -6.51 3.11
CA GLY A 51 13.49 -7.06 3.99
C GLY A 51 12.36 -6.10 4.34
N CYS A 52 11.42 -6.59 5.17
CA CYS A 52 10.20 -5.86 5.53
C CYS A 52 10.48 -4.49 6.17
N LYS A 53 11.57 -4.39 6.94
CA LYS A 53 11.97 -3.16 7.65
C LYS A 53 12.48 -2.07 6.73
N ASP A 54 12.86 -2.37 5.49
CA ASP A 54 13.23 -1.34 4.52
C ASP A 54 12.01 -0.53 4.07
N CYS A 55 10.84 -1.16 4.10
CA CYS A 55 9.57 -0.55 3.73
C CYS A 55 8.82 -0.03 4.97
N HIS A 56 8.77 -0.84 6.01
CA HIS A 56 7.96 -0.60 7.19
C HIS A 56 8.77 0.05 8.31
N THR A 57 9.03 1.34 8.13
CA THR A 57 9.66 2.23 9.11
C THR A 57 8.68 3.30 9.59
N ASP A 58 8.98 3.92 10.73
CA ASP A 58 8.17 5.03 11.27
C ASP A 58 8.04 6.21 10.30
N GLY A 59 9.07 6.47 9.50
CA GLY A 59 9.11 7.57 8.54
C GLY A 59 8.53 7.26 7.16
N MET A 60 8.13 6.00 6.89
CA MET A 60 7.67 5.60 5.56
C MET A 60 6.30 4.90 5.58
N PHE A 61 6.26 3.61 5.94
CA PHE A 61 5.02 2.85 6.05
C PHE A 61 4.97 2.11 7.40
N PRO A 62 4.71 2.80 8.52
CA PRO A 62 4.81 2.22 9.87
C PRO A 62 3.87 1.03 10.09
N LYS A 63 2.79 0.93 9.32
CA LYS A 63 1.81 -0.13 9.44
C LYS A 63 1.70 -0.87 8.11
N MET A 64 1.64 -2.20 8.17
CA MET A 64 1.33 -3.06 7.02
C MET A 64 -0.18 -3.05 6.73
N LYS A 65 -0.74 -1.85 6.58
CA LYS A 65 -2.17 -1.62 6.36
C LYS A 65 -2.37 -0.44 5.43
N GLN A 66 -3.05 -0.69 4.32
CA GLN A 66 -3.39 0.35 3.34
C GLN A 66 -4.27 1.44 3.98
N GLY A 67 -4.07 2.69 3.55
CA GLY A 67 -4.83 3.85 4.02
C GLY A 67 -4.38 4.44 5.36
N THR A 68 -3.35 3.86 6.00
CA THR A 68 -2.77 4.43 7.23
C THR A 68 -1.82 5.59 7.00
N VAL A 69 -1.26 5.68 5.80
CA VAL A 69 -0.38 6.76 5.37
C VAL A 69 -1.01 7.43 4.16
N LYS A 70 -1.15 8.77 4.22
CA LYS A 70 -1.53 9.56 3.04
C LYS A 70 -0.31 9.67 2.14
N ILE A 71 -0.42 9.14 0.93
CA ILE A 71 0.63 9.19 -0.08
C ILE A 71 0.28 10.33 -1.04
N THR A 72 1.23 11.26 -1.23
CA THR A 72 1.08 12.39 -2.14
C THR A 72 2.30 12.51 -3.05
N MET A 73 2.13 13.06 -4.25
CA MET A 73 3.25 13.26 -5.16
C MET A 73 4.24 14.29 -4.63
N GLU A 74 3.76 15.28 -3.88
CA GLU A 74 4.59 16.28 -3.20
C GLU A 74 5.57 15.60 -2.23
N GLN A 75 5.11 14.65 -1.42
CA GLN A 75 5.99 13.88 -0.53
C GLN A 75 6.95 12.98 -1.31
N ILE A 76 6.50 12.35 -2.40
CA ILE A 76 7.35 11.51 -3.25
C ILE A 76 8.46 12.35 -3.89
N TYR A 77 8.15 13.53 -4.41
CA TYR A 77 9.14 14.44 -4.98
C TYR A 77 10.08 15.02 -3.92
N ALA A 78 9.63 15.13 -2.66
CA ALA A 78 10.47 15.46 -1.52
C ALA A 78 11.31 14.28 -1.00
N GLY A 79 11.36 13.14 -1.72
CA GLY A 79 12.19 11.98 -1.37
C GLY A 79 11.62 11.12 -0.23
N LYS A 80 10.33 11.24 0.08
CA LYS A 80 9.64 10.43 1.11
C LYS A 80 8.81 9.33 0.46
N LEU A 81 8.39 8.34 1.24
CA LEU A 81 7.51 7.25 0.78
C LEU A 81 8.13 6.53 -0.43
N CYS A 82 7.40 6.42 -1.55
CA CYS A 82 7.93 5.85 -2.79
C CYS A 82 9.22 6.55 -3.26
N GLY A 83 9.30 7.87 -3.02
CA GLY A 83 10.43 8.72 -3.38
C GLY A 83 11.73 8.42 -2.63
N THR A 84 11.67 7.70 -1.50
CA THR A 84 12.88 7.26 -0.78
C THR A 84 13.78 6.40 -1.68
N CYS A 85 13.16 5.60 -2.55
CA CYS A 85 13.86 4.75 -3.52
C CYS A 85 13.71 5.26 -4.95
N HIS A 86 12.53 5.74 -5.36
CA HIS A 86 12.24 6.24 -6.70
C HIS A 86 12.74 7.68 -6.92
N ASN A 87 14.03 7.89 -6.68
CA ASN A 87 14.73 9.17 -6.71
C ASN A 87 15.76 9.31 -7.85
N GLY A 88 15.79 8.35 -8.78
CA GLY A 88 16.76 8.32 -9.88
C GLY A 88 18.13 7.75 -9.53
N LYS A 89 18.39 7.43 -8.25
CA LYS A 89 19.63 6.82 -7.78
C LYS A 89 19.44 5.35 -7.42
N LYS A 90 18.48 5.06 -6.54
CA LYS A 90 18.21 3.68 -6.07
C LYS A 90 17.25 2.93 -6.98
N ALA A 91 16.27 3.63 -7.53
CA ALA A 91 15.35 3.16 -8.55
C ALA A 91 15.05 4.31 -9.52
N PHE A 92 14.27 4.03 -10.58
CA PHE A 92 13.87 5.05 -11.53
C PHE A 92 13.23 6.26 -10.83
N GLU A 93 13.47 7.47 -11.34
CA GLU A 93 12.95 8.69 -10.76
C GLU A 93 11.44 8.82 -10.96
N ALA A 94 10.67 9.02 -9.90
CA ALA A 94 9.21 9.13 -9.97
C ALA A 94 8.75 10.29 -10.86
N LYS A 95 9.46 11.43 -10.83
CA LYS A 95 9.09 12.66 -11.55
C LYS A 95 9.13 12.51 -13.08
N ALA A 96 10.03 11.68 -13.60
CA ALA A 96 10.20 11.46 -15.03
C ALA A 96 9.43 10.22 -15.55
N ASN A 97 8.80 9.43 -14.67
CA ASN A 97 8.34 8.08 -14.99
C ASN A 97 6.90 7.79 -14.52
N CYS A 98 5.99 8.75 -14.71
CA CYS A 98 4.63 8.68 -14.17
C CYS A 98 3.89 7.37 -14.54
N GLN A 99 4.01 6.94 -15.79
CA GLN A 99 3.30 5.77 -16.34
C GLN A 99 3.81 4.43 -15.78
N ARG A 100 4.96 4.40 -15.11
CA ARG A 100 5.48 3.17 -14.48
C ARG A 100 4.69 2.77 -13.24
N CYS A 101 4.02 3.74 -12.61
CA CYS A 101 3.20 3.53 -11.43
C CYS A 101 1.72 3.73 -11.74
N HIS A 102 1.39 4.83 -12.42
CA HIS A 102 0.02 5.21 -12.74
C HIS A 102 -0.45 4.46 -13.98
N LEU A 103 -1.34 3.50 -13.78
CA LEU A 103 -2.05 2.85 -14.87
C LEU A 103 -3.02 3.86 -15.49
N PRO A 104 -3.15 3.90 -16.83
CA PRO A 104 -4.08 4.80 -17.49
C PRO A 104 -5.47 4.63 -16.89
N ALA A 105 -6.08 5.75 -16.52
CA ALA A 105 -7.46 5.76 -16.05
C ALA A 105 -8.33 5.07 -17.12
N LYS A 106 -9.08 4.04 -16.71
CA LYS A 106 -10.08 3.46 -17.61
C LYS A 106 -11.09 4.57 -17.91
N LYS A 107 -11.18 4.96 -19.18
CA LYS A 107 -12.25 5.83 -19.68
C LYS A 107 -13.58 5.11 -19.59
#